data_AF-A0A6P4IPR6-F1
#
_entry.id   AF-A0A6P4IPR6-F1
#
_cell.length_a   1.000
_cell.length_b   1.000
_cell.length_c   1.000
_cell.angle_alpha   90.00
_cell.angle_beta   90.00
_cell.angle_gamma   90.00
#
_symmetry.space_group_name_H-M   'P 1'
#
loop_
_entity.id
_entity.type
_entity.pdbx_description
1 polymer ?
#
loop_
_entity_poly.entity_id
_entity_poly.type
_entity_poly.pdbx_seq_one_letter_code
_entity_poly.pdbx_strand_id
1 'polypeptide(L)'
;MPCRINDTDSGSTRFQPSVRIGNWLEDTCLEEDKIVNFKIQHDKGELLVVKARKLYDNFLKPIVLAAPKQNIIFGDVVQLMPFTMGIEGLNSSDFNPALSLVLNEKLVYRSQTINEDCELSVAASGHPCVRNSFRIVSGDDRDRTGQNIKYGQRFQLQCMSDEDDPIVLYSGPKRCNLQQGINASYMSHNHGELNLNLGLVQRSKCSCPNSDVPMAYTNWFCIHVNPKLRFESEGEDIPSNSPLVIVHATTNRNLAAENVMVPTLFGTEFLVSVQNYRNIFKYETWKNVWIISNGHAAGGSKKSDAH
;
A
#
# COMPACT_ATOMS: atom_id res chain seq x y z
N MET A 1 12.71 21.86 -25.35
CA MET A 1 14.02 22.11 -26.00
C MET A 1 15.03 22.35 -24.88
N PRO A 2 15.88 21.37 -24.53
CA PRO A 2 16.91 21.61 -23.54
C PRO A 2 18.03 22.41 -24.21
N CYS A 3 18.31 23.61 -23.71
CA CYS A 3 19.50 24.35 -24.10
C CYS A 3 20.71 23.54 -23.64
N ARG A 4 21.36 22.83 -24.57
CA ARG A 4 22.70 22.31 -24.38
C ARG A 4 23.59 23.52 -24.13
N ILE A 5 24.20 23.57 -22.94
CA ILE A 5 25.33 24.45 -22.68
C ILE A 5 26.39 24.03 -23.69
N ASN A 6 26.71 24.91 -24.62
CA ASN A 6 27.83 24.70 -25.52
C ASN A 6 29.07 24.59 -24.63
N ASP A 7 29.66 23.40 -24.58
CA ASP A 7 31.03 23.22 -24.13
C ASP A 7 31.91 24.01 -25.09
N THR A 8 32.22 25.26 -24.72
CA THR A 8 33.31 26.00 -25.35
C THR A 8 34.59 25.29 -24.96
N ASP A 9 35.05 24.44 -25.88
CA ASP A 9 36.40 23.90 -25.93
C ASP A 9 37.40 25.06 -25.80
N SER A 10 37.92 25.23 -24.60
CA SER A 10 39.13 25.99 -24.33
C SER A 10 39.98 25.05 -23.50
N GLY A 11 41.09 24.58 -24.06
CA GLY A 11 42.05 23.66 -23.43
C GLY A 11 42.79 24.26 -22.23
N SER A 12 42.05 24.90 -21.32
CA SER A 12 42.53 25.47 -20.08
C SER A 12 42.23 24.49 -18.95
N THR A 13 43.25 24.12 -18.20
CA THR A 13 43.12 23.35 -16.96
C THR A 13 42.13 24.04 -16.02
N ARG A 14 40.99 23.40 -15.71
CA ARG A 14 40.04 23.92 -14.71
C ARG A 14 40.70 23.81 -13.33
N PHE A 15 40.81 24.93 -12.65
CA PHE A 15 41.33 24.99 -11.29
C PHE A 15 40.16 25.08 -10.29
N GLN A 16 40.36 24.60 -9.07
CA GLN A 16 39.37 24.80 -8.00
C GLN A 16 39.29 26.29 -7.63
N PRO A 17 38.14 26.79 -7.14
CA PRO A 17 37.98 28.21 -6.76
C PRO A 17 38.98 28.68 -5.69
N SER A 18 39.52 27.75 -4.90
CA SER A 18 40.61 27.98 -3.94
C SER A 18 41.92 28.45 -4.60
N VAL A 19 42.14 28.11 -5.87
CA VAL A 19 43.25 28.55 -6.68
C VAL A 19 42.78 29.77 -7.46
N ARG A 20 43.34 30.95 -7.11
CA ARG A 20 42.88 32.26 -7.61
C ARG A 20 43.28 32.51 -9.08
N ILE A 21 42.75 31.71 -9.99
CA ILE A 21 43.01 31.74 -11.43
C ILE A 21 41.68 31.78 -12.17
N GLY A 22 41.57 32.64 -13.19
CA GLY A 22 40.33 32.81 -13.95
C GLY A 22 39.24 33.49 -13.12
N ASN A 23 37.99 33.04 -13.27
CA ASN A 23 36.79 33.59 -12.62
C ASN A 23 36.59 33.01 -11.20
N TRP A 24 37.70 32.82 -10.46
CA TRP A 24 37.67 32.17 -9.15
C TRP A 24 36.79 32.92 -8.13
N LEU A 25 36.68 34.25 -8.27
CA LEU A 25 35.88 35.08 -7.37
C LEU A 25 34.39 34.87 -7.62
N GLU A 26 33.96 34.83 -8.89
CA GLU A 26 32.59 34.51 -9.27
C GLU A 26 32.21 33.10 -8.84
N ASP A 27 33.11 32.13 -9.04
CA ASP A 27 32.90 30.75 -8.61
C ASP A 27 32.76 30.64 -7.08
N THR A 28 33.60 31.37 -6.32
CA THR A 28 33.53 31.42 -4.85
C THR A 28 32.22 32.05 -4.37
N CYS A 29 31.84 33.19 -4.96
CA CYS A 29 30.58 33.88 -4.63
C CYS A 29 29.36 32.99 -4.92
N LEU A 30 29.38 32.27 -6.05
CA LEU A 30 28.32 31.34 -6.44
C LEU A 30 28.24 30.14 -5.48
N GLU A 31 29.37 29.64 -4.97
CA GLU A 31 29.39 28.61 -3.92
C GLU A 31 28.82 29.12 -2.59
N GLU A 32 29.16 30.33 -2.18
CA GLU A 32 28.60 30.97 -0.99
C GLU A 32 27.08 31.14 -1.10
N ASP A 33 26.59 31.66 -2.23
CA ASP A 33 25.16 31.84 -2.50
C ASP A 33 24.41 30.50 -2.51
N LYS A 34 25.02 29.43 -3.06
CA LYS A 34 24.44 28.08 -2.99
C LYS A 34 24.27 27.61 -1.55
N ILE A 35 25.28 27.83 -0.69
CA ILE A 35 25.23 27.43 0.72
C ILE A 35 24.18 28.24 1.47
N VAL A 36 24.11 29.56 1.26
CA VAL A 36 23.11 30.43 1.89
C VAL A 36 21.69 30.01 1.48
N ASN A 37 21.46 29.80 0.18
CA ASN A 37 20.16 29.33 -0.32
C ASN A 37 19.80 27.95 0.23
N PHE A 38 20.75 27.04 0.32
CA PHE A 38 20.56 25.73 0.92
C PHE A 38 20.14 25.84 2.40
N LYS A 39 20.81 26.70 3.19
CA LYS A 39 20.45 26.95 4.59
C LYS A 39 19.04 27.51 4.72
N ILE A 40 18.67 28.50 3.90
CA ILE A 40 17.32 29.08 3.91
C ILE A 40 16.27 28.00 3.60
N GLN A 41 16.50 27.15 2.59
CA GLN A 41 15.58 26.06 2.25
C GLN A 41 15.53 24.97 3.31
N HIS A 42 16.66 24.68 3.96
CA HIS A 42 16.74 23.76 5.09
C HIS A 42 15.90 24.25 6.26
N ASP A 43 16.09 25.51 6.67
CA ASP A 43 15.41 26.10 7.83
C ASP A 43 13.91 26.26 7.59
N LYS A 44 13.49 26.47 6.33
CA LYS A 44 12.09 26.43 5.91
C LYS A 44 11.50 25.01 5.80
N GLY A 45 12.33 23.97 5.81
CA GLY A 45 11.91 22.59 5.59
C GLY A 45 11.45 22.29 4.16
N GLU A 46 11.89 23.08 3.18
CA GLU A 46 11.51 22.93 1.77
C GLU A 46 12.34 21.88 1.04
N LEU A 47 13.52 21.53 1.58
CA LEU A 47 14.40 20.51 1.02
C LEU A 47 13.69 19.15 0.93
N LEU A 48 13.90 18.45 -0.18
CA LEU A 48 13.31 17.13 -0.42
C LEU A 48 13.73 16.13 0.67
N VAL A 49 14.97 16.18 1.15
CA VAL A 49 15.46 15.30 2.22
C VAL A 49 14.67 15.48 3.52
N VAL A 50 14.30 16.72 3.86
CA VAL A 50 13.51 17.02 5.06
C VAL A 50 12.07 16.51 4.89
N LYS A 51 11.47 16.76 3.72
CA LYS A 51 10.12 16.26 3.38
C LYS A 51 10.06 14.73 3.33
N ALA A 52 11.05 14.09 2.74
CA ALA A 52 11.15 12.64 2.67
C ALA A 52 11.30 12.04 4.08
N ARG A 53 12.15 12.61 4.94
CA ARG A 53 12.28 12.18 6.33
C ARG A 53 10.96 12.29 7.09
N LYS A 54 10.25 13.41 6.96
CA LYS A 54 8.91 13.59 7.54
C LYS A 54 7.91 12.55 7.03
N LEU A 55 7.97 12.21 5.75
CA LEU A 55 7.15 11.15 5.17
C LEU A 55 7.46 9.79 5.80
N TYR A 56 8.74 9.40 5.91
CA TYR A 56 9.12 8.15 6.57
C TYR A 56 8.66 8.12 8.03
N ASP A 57 8.86 9.21 8.77
CA ASP A 57 8.44 9.31 10.16
C ASP A 57 6.92 9.14 10.33
N ASN A 58 6.12 9.66 9.37
CA ASN A 58 4.66 9.53 9.38
C ASN A 58 4.20 8.11 9.00
N PHE A 59 4.73 7.54 7.91
CA PHE A 59 4.29 6.25 7.37
C PHE A 59 4.81 5.06 8.18
N LEU A 60 6.05 5.13 8.68
CA LEU A 60 6.67 4.06 9.48
C LEU A 60 6.43 4.21 10.98
N LYS A 61 5.61 5.20 11.39
CA LYS A 61 5.19 5.36 12.78
C LYS A 61 4.61 4.04 13.30
N PRO A 62 5.16 3.48 14.40
CA PRO A 62 4.72 2.19 14.92
C PRO A 62 3.28 2.25 15.41
N ILE A 63 2.55 1.17 15.18
CA ILE A 63 1.17 1.00 15.63
C ILE A 63 1.07 -0.28 16.44
N VAL A 64 0.27 -0.24 17.50
CA VAL A 64 -0.10 -1.44 18.25
C VAL A 64 -1.33 -2.04 17.56
N LEU A 65 -1.22 -3.29 17.12
CA LEU A 65 -2.35 -4.04 16.59
C LEU A 65 -3.38 -4.32 17.70
N ALA A 66 -4.57 -4.77 17.31
CA ALA A 66 -5.55 -5.22 18.29
C ALA A 66 -4.96 -6.32 19.19
N ALA A 67 -5.51 -6.48 20.40
CA ALA A 67 -5.11 -7.60 21.26
C ALA A 67 -5.30 -8.93 20.51
N PRO A 68 -4.42 -9.92 20.71
CA PRO A 68 -4.41 -11.15 19.94
C PRO A 68 -5.67 -11.99 20.22
N LYS A 69 -6.70 -11.85 19.39
CA LYS A 69 -7.98 -12.58 19.50
C LYS A 69 -8.05 -13.72 18.50
N GLN A 70 -8.83 -14.75 18.82
CA GLN A 70 -9.07 -15.90 17.96
C GLN A 70 -9.85 -15.54 16.67
N ASN A 71 -10.76 -14.58 16.76
CA ASN A 71 -11.60 -14.14 15.62
C ASN A 71 -11.32 -12.68 15.29
N ILE A 72 -11.62 -12.31 14.05
CA ILE A 72 -11.53 -10.93 13.57
C ILE A 72 -12.77 -10.15 13.99
N ILE A 73 -12.57 -8.94 14.51
CA ILE A 73 -13.63 -8.08 15.05
C ILE A 73 -13.68 -6.74 14.29
N PHE A 74 -14.88 -6.21 14.10
CA PHE A 74 -15.05 -4.85 13.58
C PHE A 74 -14.47 -3.80 14.54
N GLY A 75 -13.71 -2.86 13.99
CA GLY A 75 -12.99 -1.82 14.71
C GLY A 75 -11.55 -2.19 15.07
N ASP A 76 -11.16 -3.46 14.93
CA ASP A 76 -9.78 -3.87 15.19
C ASP A 76 -8.83 -3.37 14.09
N VAL A 77 -7.61 -3.02 14.51
CA VAL A 77 -6.49 -2.68 13.62
C VAL A 77 -5.72 -3.95 13.28
N VAL A 78 -5.61 -4.23 11.99
CA VAL A 78 -5.08 -5.49 11.44
C VAL A 78 -4.06 -5.23 10.32
N GLN A 79 -3.30 -6.26 9.98
CA GLN A 79 -2.46 -6.33 8.79
C GLN A 79 -3.02 -7.37 7.80
N LEU A 80 -2.92 -7.06 6.52
CA LEU A 80 -3.32 -7.94 5.43
C LEU A 80 -2.06 -8.53 4.81
N MET A 81 -1.85 -9.83 4.95
CA MET A 81 -0.61 -10.48 4.55
C MET A 81 -0.91 -11.58 3.52
N PRO A 82 -0.21 -11.66 2.38
CA PRO A 82 -0.29 -12.85 1.53
C PRO A 82 0.09 -14.10 2.33
N PHE A 83 -0.69 -15.17 2.22
CA PHE A 83 -0.45 -16.43 2.94
C PHE A 83 0.87 -17.08 2.52
N THR A 84 1.18 -17.02 1.22
CA THR A 84 2.42 -17.51 0.64
C THR A 84 2.70 -16.73 -0.63
N MET A 85 3.96 -16.40 -0.91
CA MET A 85 4.37 -15.88 -2.21
C MET A 85 5.16 -16.95 -2.96
N GLY A 86 4.52 -17.57 -3.95
CA GLY A 86 5.11 -18.60 -4.80
C GLY A 86 6.03 -18.01 -5.87
N ILE A 87 7.02 -17.22 -5.45
CA ILE A 87 7.99 -16.55 -6.32
C ILE A 87 9.34 -17.26 -6.15
N GLU A 88 9.96 -17.66 -7.26
CA GLU A 88 11.25 -18.34 -7.23
C GLU A 88 12.33 -17.46 -6.57
N GLY A 89 13.10 -18.06 -5.66
CA GLY A 89 14.17 -17.36 -4.95
C GLY A 89 13.74 -16.52 -3.74
N LEU A 90 12.44 -16.45 -3.43
CA LEU A 90 11.94 -15.76 -2.24
C LEU A 90 11.45 -16.75 -1.17
N ASN A 91 12.16 -16.82 -0.04
CA ASN A 91 11.68 -17.57 1.12
C ASN A 91 10.54 -16.79 1.79
N SER A 92 9.31 -17.28 1.63
CA SER A 92 8.10 -16.63 2.18
C SER A 92 8.14 -16.45 3.71
N SER A 93 8.93 -17.25 4.43
CA SER A 93 9.09 -17.17 5.90
C SER A 93 9.85 -15.92 6.37
N ASP A 94 10.73 -15.37 5.53
CA ASP A 94 11.67 -14.32 5.95
C ASP A 94 11.21 -12.93 5.50
N PHE A 95 10.40 -12.87 4.43
CA PHE A 95 9.97 -11.63 3.81
C PHE A 95 8.75 -10.99 4.49
N ASN A 96 7.96 -11.75 5.27
CA ASN A 96 6.74 -11.30 5.98
C ASN A 96 5.95 -10.21 5.20
N PRO A 97 5.43 -10.53 4.00
CA PRO A 97 4.78 -9.55 3.15
C PRO A 97 3.49 -9.02 3.78
N ALA A 98 3.25 -7.72 3.70
CA ALA A 98 2.00 -7.09 4.08
C ALA A 98 1.57 -6.04 3.04
N LEU A 99 0.26 -5.91 2.86
CA LEU A 99 -0.33 -4.81 2.11
C LEU A 99 0.07 -3.50 2.76
N SER A 100 0.63 -2.59 1.96
CA SER A 100 1.27 -1.37 2.43
C SER A 100 0.91 -0.20 1.52
N LEU A 101 0.76 0.99 2.11
CA LEU A 101 0.54 2.23 1.37
C LEU A 101 1.83 2.76 0.74
N VAL A 102 1.77 3.36 -0.43
CA VAL A 102 2.91 3.96 -1.13
C VAL A 102 2.52 5.34 -1.63
N LEU A 103 3.33 6.34 -1.32
CA LEU A 103 3.20 7.64 -1.98
C LEU A 103 4.16 7.71 -3.17
N ASN A 104 3.66 8.16 -4.32
CA ASN A 104 4.48 8.36 -5.51
C ASN A 104 5.58 9.40 -5.25
N GLU A 105 6.81 9.14 -5.70
CA GLU A 105 7.98 10.02 -5.50
C GLU A 105 7.73 11.45 -5.95
N LYS A 106 6.98 11.63 -7.05
CA LYS A 106 6.65 12.95 -7.60
C LYS A 106 5.76 13.78 -6.67
N LEU A 107 5.05 13.13 -5.74
CA LEU A 107 4.09 13.76 -4.84
C LEU A 107 4.68 14.07 -3.46
N VAL A 108 5.87 13.57 -3.14
CA VAL A 108 6.56 13.84 -1.86
C VAL A 108 6.78 15.35 -1.64
N TYR A 109 6.97 16.11 -2.72
CA TYR A 109 7.08 17.57 -2.65
C TYR A 109 5.80 18.26 -2.16
N ARG A 110 4.63 17.66 -2.44
CA ARG A 110 3.29 18.22 -2.18
C ARG A 110 2.67 17.68 -0.90
N SER A 111 2.80 16.38 -0.64
CA SER A 111 2.20 15.69 0.51
C SER A 111 3.22 14.80 1.22
N GLN A 112 3.07 14.67 2.54
CA GLN A 112 3.85 13.76 3.38
C GLN A 112 2.95 12.93 4.32
N THR A 113 1.64 12.95 4.10
CA THR A 113 0.62 12.24 4.89
C THR A 113 -0.19 11.32 3.97
N ILE A 114 -0.90 10.35 4.57
CA ILE A 114 -1.81 9.47 3.82
C ILE A 114 -2.92 10.33 3.20
N ASN A 115 -3.11 10.17 1.89
CA ASN A 115 -4.11 10.88 1.10
C ASN A 115 -4.58 9.99 -0.06
N GLU A 116 -5.50 10.50 -0.89
CA GLU A 116 -6.06 9.77 -2.03
C GLU A 116 -5.07 9.49 -3.15
N ASP A 117 -3.95 10.22 -3.18
CA ASP A 117 -2.89 10.00 -4.16
C ASP A 117 -1.94 8.85 -3.78
N CYS A 118 -2.15 8.24 -2.61
CA CYS A 118 -1.40 7.05 -2.22
C CYS A 118 -1.89 5.83 -3.00
N GLU A 119 -0.94 5.05 -3.50
CA GLU A 119 -1.13 3.75 -4.11
C GLU A 119 -0.94 2.65 -3.05
N LEU A 120 -1.18 1.40 -3.43
CA LEU A 120 -0.91 0.24 -2.58
C LEU A 120 0.11 -0.68 -3.23
N SER A 121 0.88 -1.36 -2.39
CA SER A 121 1.84 -2.40 -2.76
C SER A 121 1.84 -3.51 -1.71
N VAL A 122 2.53 -4.60 -2.01
CA VAL A 122 2.89 -5.63 -1.04
C VAL A 122 4.36 -5.46 -0.70
N ALA A 123 4.64 -5.08 0.54
CA ALA A 123 5.98 -4.78 1.03
C ALA A 123 6.38 -5.74 2.14
N ALA A 124 7.68 -5.90 2.36
CA ALA A 124 8.17 -6.61 3.53
C ALA A 124 7.79 -5.85 4.81
N SER A 125 7.13 -6.52 5.75
CA SER A 125 6.71 -5.95 7.02
C SER A 125 7.54 -6.54 8.16
N GLY A 126 8.50 -5.77 8.66
CA GLY A 126 9.25 -6.12 9.87
C GLY A 126 8.47 -5.89 11.16
N HIS A 127 7.66 -4.84 11.20
CA HIS A 127 6.81 -4.48 12.33
C HIS A 127 5.52 -3.78 11.86
N PRO A 128 4.45 -3.79 12.67
CA PRO A 128 3.25 -3.01 12.38
C PRO A 128 3.53 -1.50 12.43
N CYS A 129 3.06 -0.78 11.42
CA CYS A 129 3.16 0.67 11.30
C CYS A 129 1.92 1.25 10.58
N VAL A 130 1.79 2.58 10.61
CA VAL A 130 0.72 3.34 9.94
C VAL A 130 0.51 2.88 8.49
N ARG A 131 1.61 2.63 7.77
CA ARG A 131 1.62 2.24 6.36
C ARG A 131 1.00 0.88 6.06
N ASN A 132 1.15 -0.11 6.94
CA ASN A 132 0.79 -1.51 6.68
C ASN A 132 -0.34 -2.01 7.59
N SER A 133 -1.02 -1.09 8.28
CA SER A 133 -2.10 -1.37 9.22
C SER A 133 -3.39 -0.74 8.71
N PHE A 134 -4.50 -1.46 8.87
CA PHE A 134 -5.83 -1.02 8.45
C PHE A 134 -6.84 -1.29 9.56
N ARG A 135 -7.79 -0.39 9.76
CA ARG A 135 -8.94 -0.59 10.64
C ARG A 135 -10.08 -1.22 9.83
N ILE A 136 -10.63 -2.34 10.30
CA ILE A 136 -11.77 -2.94 9.62
C ILE A 136 -13.07 -2.31 10.12
N VAL A 137 -13.84 -1.72 9.20
CA VAL A 137 -15.11 -1.05 9.52
C VAL A 137 -16.26 -1.77 8.83
N SER A 138 -17.46 -1.67 9.41
CA SER A 138 -18.69 -2.18 8.78
C SER A 138 -18.90 -1.54 7.41
N GLY A 139 -19.24 -2.36 6.40
CA GLY A 139 -19.57 -1.87 5.05
C GLY A 139 -21.01 -1.39 4.90
N ASP A 140 -21.82 -1.53 5.96
CA ASP A 140 -23.18 -1.01 6.05
C ASP A 140 -23.19 0.30 6.84
N ASP A 141 -24.27 1.08 6.75
CA ASP A 141 -24.47 2.31 7.55
C ASP A 141 -24.61 2.05 9.07
N ARG A 142 -24.53 0.79 9.50
CA ARG A 142 -24.64 0.40 10.91
C ARG A 142 -23.25 0.25 11.52
N ASP A 143 -23.06 0.86 12.68
CA ASP A 143 -21.88 0.58 13.50
C ASP A 143 -22.00 -0.83 14.12
N ARG A 144 -20.99 -1.66 13.84
CA ARG A 144 -20.87 -3.04 14.33
C ARG A 144 -19.60 -3.23 15.14
N THR A 145 -18.96 -2.14 15.58
CA THR A 145 -17.71 -2.18 16.34
C THR A 145 -17.82 -3.14 17.53
N GLY A 146 -16.83 -4.02 17.69
CA GLY A 146 -16.82 -5.05 18.74
C GLY A 146 -17.49 -6.38 18.36
N GLN A 147 -18.17 -6.49 17.21
CA GLN A 147 -18.75 -7.75 16.73
C GLN A 147 -17.75 -8.55 15.88
N ASN A 148 -17.84 -9.87 15.95
CA ASN A 148 -17.08 -10.76 15.07
C ASN A 148 -17.51 -10.59 13.60
N ILE A 149 -16.54 -10.55 12.70
CA ILE A 149 -16.77 -10.52 11.27
C ILE A 149 -17.02 -11.94 10.78
N LYS A 150 -18.04 -12.11 9.94
CA LYS A 150 -18.43 -13.40 9.38
C LYS A 150 -18.06 -13.55 7.91
N TYR A 151 -17.88 -14.78 7.43
CA TYR A 151 -17.74 -15.03 6.00
C TYR A 151 -18.97 -14.54 5.22
N GLY A 152 -18.73 -13.91 4.07
CA GLY A 152 -19.77 -13.25 3.27
C GLY A 152 -20.20 -11.87 3.76
N GLN A 153 -19.83 -11.47 4.99
CA GLN A 153 -20.18 -10.17 5.53
C GLN A 153 -19.31 -9.05 4.94
N ARG A 154 -19.95 -7.93 4.59
CA ARG A 154 -19.29 -6.78 3.97
C ARG A 154 -18.59 -5.91 5.02
N PHE A 155 -17.38 -5.49 4.69
CA PHE A 155 -16.56 -4.58 5.47
C PHE A 155 -15.78 -3.64 4.56
N GLN A 156 -15.27 -2.56 5.16
CA GLN A 156 -14.39 -1.58 4.53
C GLN A 156 -13.03 -1.61 5.22
N LEU A 157 -11.99 -1.32 4.47
CA LEU A 157 -10.63 -1.21 4.98
C LEU A 157 -10.29 0.28 5.08
N GLN A 158 -10.21 0.77 6.30
CA GLN A 158 -9.86 2.15 6.61
C GLN A 158 -8.36 2.26 6.87
N CYS A 159 -7.72 3.25 6.25
CA CYS A 159 -6.32 3.59 6.48
C CYS A 159 -6.14 4.26 7.84
N MET A 160 -4.94 4.18 8.42
CA MET A 160 -4.61 4.85 9.68
C MET A 160 -4.31 6.35 9.42
N SER A 161 -5.35 7.09 9.02
CA SER A 161 -5.36 8.55 8.83
C SER A 161 -6.15 9.26 9.92
N ASP A 162 -6.33 10.57 9.80
CA ASP A 162 -7.13 11.39 10.72
C ASP A 162 -8.58 10.87 10.84
N GLU A 163 -9.17 11.02 12.03
CA GLU A 163 -10.48 10.41 12.37
C GLU A 163 -11.68 11.16 11.77
N ASP A 164 -11.56 12.45 11.45
CA ASP A 164 -12.68 13.30 10.99
C ASP A 164 -13.18 12.92 9.59
N ASP A 165 -12.27 12.62 8.65
CA ASP A 165 -12.60 12.16 7.30
C ASP A 165 -11.75 10.95 6.92
N PRO A 166 -12.21 9.74 7.26
CA PRO A 166 -11.40 8.55 7.12
C PRO A 166 -11.20 8.16 5.65
N ILE A 167 -9.97 7.78 5.32
CA ILE A 167 -9.63 7.30 3.98
C ILE A 167 -9.86 5.79 3.92
N VAL A 168 -10.62 5.34 2.93
CA VAL A 168 -10.98 3.93 2.74
C VAL A 168 -10.44 3.39 1.42
N LEU A 169 -10.14 2.09 1.43
CA LEU A 169 -9.74 1.35 0.25
C LEU A 169 -10.92 1.12 -0.68
N TYR A 170 -10.73 1.35 -1.99
CA TYR A 170 -11.72 1.04 -3.00
C TYR A 170 -11.10 0.41 -4.24
N SER A 171 -11.95 -0.26 -5.01
CA SER A 171 -11.64 -0.74 -6.35
C SER A 171 -12.84 -0.45 -7.26
N GLY A 172 -12.60 -0.05 -8.50
CA GLY A 172 -13.67 0.27 -9.44
C GLY A 172 -13.77 -0.75 -10.59
N PRO A 173 -14.97 -0.99 -11.15
CA PRO A 173 -15.05 -1.60 -12.47
C PRO A 173 -14.39 -0.68 -13.51
N LYS A 174 -14.02 -1.25 -14.66
CA LYS A 174 -13.60 -0.46 -15.80
C LYS A 174 -14.78 0.38 -16.30
N ARG A 175 -14.50 1.61 -16.69
CA ARG A 175 -15.46 2.49 -17.34
C ARG A 175 -15.85 1.92 -18.71
N CYS A 176 -16.94 2.40 -19.31
CA CYS A 176 -17.43 1.92 -20.62
C CYS A 176 -16.38 2.02 -21.74
N ASN A 177 -15.42 2.93 -21.61
CA ASN A 177 -14.29 3.11 -22.53
C ASN A 177 -13.08 2.21 -22.19
N LEU A 178 -13.26 1.19 -21.35
CA LEU A 178 -12.23 0.27 -20.84
C LEU A 178 -11.10 0.92 -20.03
N GLN A 179 -11.20 2.23 -19.74
CA GLN A 179 -10.27 2.91 -18.85
C GLN A 179 -10.58 2.57 -17.39
N GLN A 180 -9.55 2.69 -16.55
CA GLN A 180 -9.71 2.54 -15.12
C GLN A 180 -10.09 3.86 -14.47
N GLY A 181 -10.89 3.79 -13.41
CA GLY A 181 -11.20 4.96 -12.59
C GLY A 181 -10.07 5.35 -11.64
N ILE A 182 -9.03 4.52 -11.53
CA ILE A 182 -7.94 4.65 -10.55
C ILE A 182 -6.63 4.74 -11.31
N ASN A 183 -5.88 5.81 -11.08
CA ASN A 183 -4.54 5.97 -11.62
C ASN A 183 -3.56 5.18 -10.74
N ALA A 184 -2.76 4.30 -11.36
CA ALA A 184 -1.62 3.68 -10.69
C ALA A 184 -0.37 3.84 -11.54
N SER A 185 0.78 3.87 -10.87
CA SER A 185 2.08 4.01 -11.53
C SER A 185 2.47 2.77 -12.32
N TYR A 186 2.01 1.60 -11.87
CA TYR A 186 2.31 0.30 -12.46
C TYR A 186 1.03 -0.49 -12.69
N MET A 187 1.01 -1.26 -13.78
CA MET A 187 -0.15 -1.99 -14.25
C MET A 187 0.21 -3.45 -14.48
N SER A 188 -0.71 -4.37 -14.21
CA SER A 188 -0.56 -5.80 -14.50
C SER A 188 -1.68 -6.31 -15.39
N HIS A 189 -1.41 -7.40 -16.10
CA HIS A 189 -2.35 -8.05 -16.98
C HIS A 189 -2.49 -9.53 -16.66
N ASN A 190 -3.68 -10.07 -16.89
CA ASN A 190 -3.95 -11.49 -16.83
C ASN A 190 -4.67 -11.90 -18.13
N HIS A 191 -4.09 -12.82 -18.90
CA HIS A 191 -4.62 -13.25 -20.22
C HIS A 191 -4.96 -12.09 -21.17
N GLY A 192 -4.11 -11.04 -21.21
CA GLY A 192 -4.34 -9.84 -22.03
C GLY A 192 -5.34 -8.84 -21.43
N GLU A 193 -6.07 -9.22 -20.37
CA GLU A 193 -6.95 -8.31 -19.66
C GLU A 193 -6.17 -7.49 -18.62
N LEU A 194 -6.30 -6.17 -18.65
CA LEU A 194 -5.76 -5.29 -17.61
C LEU A 194 -6.42 -5.58 -16.24
N ASN A 195 -5.62 -5.83 -15.21
CA ASN A 195 -6.11 -6.10 -13.85
C ASN A 195 -6.62 -4.81 -13.20
N LEU A 196 -7.63 -4.90 -12.33
CA LEU A 196 -8.16 -3.72 -11.65
C LEU A 196 -7.17 -3.25 -10.57
N ASN A 197 -7.08 -1.94 -10.40
CA ASN A 197 -6.21 -1.33 -9.40
C ASN A 197 -6.95 -1.09 -8.08
N LEU A 198 -6.17 -0.93 -7.02
CA LEU A 198 -6.64 -0.42 -5.75
C LEU A 198 -6.37 1.08 -5.66
N GLY A 199 -7.28 1.80 -5.03
CA GLY A 199 -7.14 3.23 -4.76
C GLY A 199 -7.67 3.59 -3.39
N LEU A 200 -7.44 4.84 -3.01
CA LEU A 200 -7.90 5.41 -1.75
C LEU A 200 -8.86 6.56 -2.00
N VAL A 201 -9.91 6.63 -1.19
CA VAL A 201 -10.91 7.69 -1.28
C VAL A 201 -11.33 8.12 0.12
N GLN A 202 -11.52 9.42 0.31
CA GLN A 202 -12.12 9.95 1.53
C GLN A 202 -13.58 9.50 1.63
N ARG A 203 -14.00 9.06 2.82
CA ARG A 203 -15.37 8.58 3.05
C ARG A 203 -16.40 9.67 2.78
N SER A 204 -16.10 10.93 3.11
CA SER A 204 -16.95 12.08 2.79
C SER A 204 -17.31 12.16 1.31
N LYS A 205 -16.35 11.87 0.43
CA LYS A 205 -16.57 11.89 -1.02
C LYS A 205 -17.48 10.77 -1.47
N CYS A 206 -17.48 9.59 -0.85
CA CYS A 206 -18.37 8.48 -1.25
C CYS A 206 -19.85 8.70 -0.91
N SER A 207 -20.16 9.56 0.06
CA SER A 207 -21.53 9.80 0.53
C SER A 207 -22.27 10.90 -0.24
N CYS A 208 -21.59 11.64 -1.11
CA CYS A 208 -22.17 12.74 -1.88
C CYS A 208 -22.91 12.23 -3.14
N PRO A 209 -24.14 12.73 -3.46
CA PRO A 209 -24.86 12.36 -4.68
C PRO A 209 -24.10 12.67 -5.99
N ASN A 210 -23.19 13.65 -5.95
CA ASN A 210 -22.31 14.04 -7.06
C ASN A 210 -20.91 13.42 -6.96
N SER A 211 -20.74 12.37 -6.16
CA SER A 211 -19.48 11.67 -6.02
C SER A 211 -19.08 10.92 -7.28
N ASP A 212 -17.79 10.95 -7.60
CA ASP A 212 -17.20 10.11 -8.64
C ASP A 212 -17.11 8.62 -8.24
N VAL A 213 -17.19 8.29 -6.95
CA VAL A 213 -16.97 6.93 -6.42
C VAL A 213 -18.12 6.48 -5.52
N PRO A 214 -19.01 5.59 -6.02
CA PRO A 214 -20.07 5.00 -5.22
C PRO A 214 -19.54 4.24 -4.00
N MET A 215 -20.19 4.37 -2.85
CA MET A 215 -19.84 3.65 -1.62
C MET A 215 -19.85 2.11 -1.77
N ALA A 216 -20.55 1.56 -2.77
CA ALA A 216 -20.48 0.12 -3.06
C ALA A 216 -19.07 -0.35 -3.46
N TYR A 217 -18.23 0.53 -4.02
CA TYR A 217 -16.89 0.22 -4.53
C TYR A 217 -15.83 0.15 -3.43
N THR A 218 -16.17 0.54 -2.20
CA THR A 218 -15.29 0.44 -1.03
C THR A 218 -15.53 -0.86 -0.26
N ASN A 219 -16.54 -1.65 -0.63
CA ASN A 219 -16.95 -2.83 0.12
C ASN A 219 -16.19 -4.09 -0.31
N TRP A 220 -15.72 -4.81 0.71
CA TRP A 220 -15.01 -6.07 0.61
C TRP A 220 -15.69 -7.12 1.46
N PHE A 221 -15.49 -8.40 1.16
CA PHE A 221 -15.93 -9.50 2.01
C PHE A 221 -14.93 -10.65 1.93
N CYS A 222 -14.92 -11.51 2.94
CA CYS A 222 -14.07 -12.70 2.94
C CYS A 222 -14.88 -13.93 2.56
N ILE A 223 -14.23 -14.86 1.85
CA ILE A 223 -14.73 -16.22 1.61
C ILE A 223 -13.68 -17.24 2.01
N HIS A 224 -14.14 -18.45 2.31
CA HIS A 224 -13.27 -19.55 2.66
C HIS A 224 -12.33 -19.94 1.51
N VAL A 225 -11.07 -20.26 1.84
CA VAL A 225 -10.02 -20.60 0.86
C VAL A 225 -10.38 -21.83 0.02
N ASN A 226 -10.94 -22.87 0.65
CA ASN A 226 -11.44 -24.05 -0.04
C ASN A 226 -12.84 -23.79 -0.62
N PRO A 227 -13.02 -23.83 -1.96
CA PRO A 227 -14.32 -23.60 -2.60
C PRO A 227 -15.44 -24.53 -2.14
N LYS A 228 -15.11 -25.77 -1.73
CA LYS A 228 -16.10 -26.77 -1.32
C LYS A 228 -16.76 -26.46 0.02
N LEU A 229 -16.06 -25.74 0.90
CA LEU A 229 -16.53 -25.40 2.24
C LEU A 229 -17.25 -24.05 2.29
N ARG A 230 -17.27 -23.28 1.19
CA ARG A 230 -17.80 -21.90 1.19
C ARG A 230 -19.27 -21.81 1.61
N PHE A 231 -20.08 -22.77 1.18
CA PHE A 231 -21.50 -22.81 1.52
C PHE A 231 -21.73 -23.11 3.01
N GLU A 232 -20.95 -24.02 3.58
CA GLU A 232 -21.06 -24.40 4.99
C GLU A 232 -20.50 -23.31 5.91
N SER A 233 -19.41 -22.66 5.49
CA SER A 233 -18.76 -21.59 6.26
C SER A 233 -19.48 -20.24 6.21
N GLU A 234 -20.49 -20.08 5.35
CA GLU A 234 -21.18 -18.80 5.18
C GLU A 234 -21.87 -18.38 6.48
N GLY A 235 -21.54 -17.18 6.99
CA GLY A 235 -22.06 -16.70 8.28
C GLY A 235 -21.32 -17.21 9.52
N GLU A 236 -20.29 -18.06 9.37
CA GLU A 236 -19.35 -18.40 10.44
C GLU A 236 -18.37 -17.26 10.69
N ASP A 237 -17.88 -17.15 11.93
CA ASP A 237 -16.89 -16.15 12.33
C ASP A 237 -15.55 -16.43 11.65
N ILE A 238 -14.88 -15.38 11.18
CA ILE A 238 -13.59 -15.51 10.51
C ILE A 238 -12.48 -15.66 11.56
N PRO A 239 -11.72 -16.77 11.55
CA PRO A 239 -10.59 -16.93 12.46
C PRO A 239 -9.42 -16.03 12.06
N SER A 240 -8.77 -15.42 13.04
CA SER A 240 -7.54 -14.66 12.84
C SER A 240 -6.42 -15.58 12.36
N ASN A 241 -5.48 -15.04 11.58
CA ASN A 241 -4.33 -15.78 11.04
C ASN A 241 -4.67 -17.02 10.20
N SER A 242 -5.90 -17.14 9.73
CA SER A 242 -6.34 -18.23 8.86
C SER A 242 -6.27 -17.83 7.38
N PRO A 243 -5.92 -18.75 6.47
CA PRO A 243 -5.94 -18.48 5.04
C PRO A 243 -7.36 -18.27 4.54
N LEU A 244 -7.58 -17.17 3.85
CA LEU A 244 -8.86 -16.78 3.27
C LEU A 244 -8.68 -16.06 1.93
N VAL A 245 -9.79 -15.79 1.26
CA VAL A 245 -9.81 -14.99 0.03
C VAL A 245 -10.62 -13.72 0.30
N ILE A 246 -10.03 -12.56 -0.02
CA ILE A 246 -10.66 -11.25 0.12
C ILE A 246 -11.21 -10.85 -1.24
N VAL A 247 -12.52 -10.56 -1.29
CA VAL A 247 -13.25 -10.31 -2.53
C VAL A 247 -13.80 -8.90 -2.53
N HIS A 248 -13.58 -8.19 -3.62
CA HIS A 248 -14.21 -6.89 -3.85
C HIS A 248 -15.70 -7.10 -4.20
N ALA A 249 -16.60 -6.52 -3.40
CA ALA A 249 -18.03 -6.81 -3.44
C ALA A 249 -18.68 -6.48 -4.79
N THR A 250 -18.31 -5.37 -5.40
CA THR A 250 -18.95 -4.91 -6.64
C THR A 250 -18.48 -5.70 -7.86
N THR A 251 -17.16 -5.95 -7.98
CA THR A 251 -16.61 -6.59 -9.18
C THR A 251 -16.53 -8.11 -9.06
N ASN A 252 -16.76 -8.66 -7.87
CA ASN A 252 -16.61 -10.08 -7.55
C ASN A 252 -15.23 -10.63 -7.99
N ARG A 253 -14.20 -9.79 -7.79
CA ARG A 253 -12.79 -10.10 -8.08
C ARG A 253 -12.00 -10.08 -6.79
N ASN A 254 -11.02 -10.96 -6.71
CA ASN A 254 -10.23 -11.20 -5.51
C ASN A 254 -9.07 -10.21 -5.41
N LEU A 255 -8.71 -9.82 -4.20
CA LEU A 255 -7.45 -9.14 -3.92
C LEU A 255 -6.27 -10.05 -4.32
N ALA A 256 -5.29 -9.52 -5.03
CA ALA A 256 -4.20 -10.29 -5.60
C ALA A 256 -2.83 -9.65 -5.32
N ALA A 257 -1.90 -10.44 -4.79
CA ALA A 257 -0.47 -10.13 -4.79
C ALA A 257 0.14 -10.57 -6.12
N GLU A 258 0.73 -9.63 -6.87
CA GLU A 258 1.31 -9.92 -8.17
C GLU A 258 2.79 -10.29 -8.06
N ASN A 259 3.25 -11.16 -8.95
CA ASN A 259 4.69 -11.39 -9.14
C ASN A 259 5.27 -10.34 -10.10
N VAL A 260 5.08 -9.07 -9.76
CA VAL A 260 5.62 -7.93 -10.50
C VAL A 260 6.29 -7.01 -9.47
N MET A 261 7.61 -6.91 -9.54
CA MET A 261 8.37 -6.03 -8.66
C MET A 261 8.22 -4.58 -9.11
N VAL A 262 7.97 -3.69 -8.16
CA VAL A 262 7.82 -2.25 -8.35
C VAL A 262 8.81 -1.52 -7.44
N PRO A 263 9.65 -0.63 -7.99
CA PRO A 263 10.48 0.23 -7.15
C PRO A 263 9.62 1.34 -6.54
N THR A 264 9.70 1.48 -5.22
CA THR A 264 9.05 2.54 -4.46
C THR A 264 10.08 3.25 -3.58
N LEU A 265 9.68 4.36 -2.96
CA LEU A 265 10.54 5.08 -2.00
C LEU A 265 11.04 4.16 -0.88
N PHE A 266 10.24 3.17 -0.48
CA PHE A 266 10.55 2.27 0.63
C PHE A 266 11.38 1.06 0.23
N GLY A 267 11.68 0.89 -1.06
CA GLY A 267 12.46 -0.23 -1.60
C GLY A 267 11.74 -0.95 -2.74
N THR A 268 12.22 -2.16 -3.05
CA THR A 268 11.58 -3.01 -4.06
C THR A 268 10.44 -3.79 -3.43
N GLU A 269 9.24 -3.59 -3.97
CA GLU A 269 7.99 -4.14 -3.45
C GLU A 269 7.26 -4.89 -4.55
N PHE A 270 6.14 -5.54 -4.22
CA PHE A 270 5.32 -6.25 -5.20
C PHE A 270 4.04 -5.47 -5.50
N LEU A 271 3.64 -5.48 -6.77
CA LEU A 271 2.38 -4.89 -7.19
C LEU A 271 1.20 -5.64 -6.57
N VAL A 272 0.14 -4.90 -6.25
CA VAL A 272 -1.14 -5.45 -5.82
C VAL A 272 -2.21 -5.10 -6.86
N SER A 273 -3.13 -6.02 -7.10
CA SER A 273 -4.22 -5.85 -8.04
C SER A 273 -5.51 -6.49 -7.51
N VAL A 274 -6.62 -6.30 -8.23
CA VAL A 274 -7.89 -6.98 -7.98
C VAL A 274 -8.23 -7.83 -9.19
N GLN A 275 -7.92 -9.12 -9.09
CA GLN A 275 -8.07 -10.09 -10.17
C GLN A 275 -8.25 -11.52 -9.65
N ASN A 276 -8.99 -12.32 -10.40
CA ASN A 276 -9.18 -13.74 -10.12
C ASN A 276 -8.09 -14.59 -10.79
N TYR A 277 -7.22 -15.19 -9.99
CA TYR A 277 -6.26 -16.20 -10.41
C TYR A 277 -6.68 -17.56 -9.90
N ARG A 278 -6.97 -18.47 -10.83
CA ARG A 278 -7.38 -19.84 -10.51
C ARG A 278 -6.51 -20.84 -11.23
N ASN A 279 -6.26 -21.97 -10.58
CA ASN A 279 -5.63 -23.11 -11.22
C ASN A 279 -6.65 -23.90 -12.08
N ILE A 280 -6.16 -24.93 -12.76
CA ILE A 280 -6.96 -25.88 -13.55
C ILE A 280 -8.11 -26.55 -12.77
N PHE A 281 -8.00 -26.64 -11.44
CA PHE A 281 -9.03 -27.20 -10.56
C PHE A 281 -10.04 -26.15 -10.06
N LYS A 282 -9.98 -24.91 -10.57
CA LYS A 282 -10.79 -23.76 -10.14
C LYS A 282 -10.54 -23.30 -8.69
N TYR A 283 -9.45 -23.73 -8.07
CA TYR A 283 -8.99 -23.18 -6.80
C TYR A 283 -8.19 -21.91 -7.05
N GLU A 284 -8.36 -20.93 -6.18
CA GLU A 284 -7.56 -19.72 -6.16
C GLU A 284 -6.06 -20.06 -6.00
N THR A 285 -5.20 -19.39 -6.76
CA THR A 285 -3.75 -19.55 -6.62
C THR A 285 -3.22 -18.75 -5.43
N TRP A 286 -1.94 -18.95 -5.07
CA TRP A 286 -1.29 -18.24 -3.97
C TRP A 286 -1.48 -16.71 -4.02
N LYS A 287 -1.58 -16.14 -5.24
CA LYS A 287 -1.78 -14.70 -5.44
C LYS A 287 -3.02 -14.17 -4.72
N ASN A 288 -4.08 -14.98 -4.59
CA ASN A 288 -5.35 -14.58 -4.01
C ASN A 288 -5.59 -15.07 -2.58
N VAL A 289 -4.62 -15.76 -1.97
CA VAL A 289 -4.76 -16.29 -0.61
C VAL A 289 -4.08 -15.34 0.36
N TRP A 290 -4.85 -14.82 1.30
CA TRP A 290 -4.42 -13.83 2.29
C TRP A 290 -4.68 -14.33 3.71
N ILE A 291 -3.99 -13.71 4.65
CA ILE A 291 -4.19 -13.79 6.09
C ILE A 291 -4.56 -12.39 6.57
N ILE A 292 -5.53 -12.31 7.47
CA ILE A 292 -5.77 -11.11 8.29
C ILE A 292 -5.14 -11.36 9.67
N SER A 293 -4.08 -10.61 9.96
CA SER A 293 -3.35 -10.68 11.23
C SER A 293 -3.77 -9.55 12.16
N ASN A 294 -4.15 -9.90 13.38
CA ASN A 294 -4.43 -8.97 14.48
C ASN A 294 -3.33 -9.01 15.55
N GLY A 295 -2.12 -9.47 15.21
CA GLY A 295 -1.03 -9.62 16.20
C GLY A 295 -1.12 -10.88 17.06
N HIS A 296 -2.12 -11.75 16.85
CA HIS A 296 -2.13 -13.10 17.43
C HIS A 296 -1.00 -13.93 16.83
N ALA A 297 -0.23 -14.62 17.68
CA ALA A 297 0.79 -15.55 17.20
C ALA A 297 0.09 -16.68 16.45
N ALA A 298 0.43 -16.89 15.17
CA ALA A 298 0.03 -18.10 14.47
C ALA A 298 0.49 -19.27 15.35
N GLY A 299 -0.45 -20.12 15.78
CA GLY A 299 -0.22 -21.17 16.77
C GLY A 299 1.13 -21.84 16.53
N GLY A 300 2.05 -21.66 17.49
CA GLY A 300 3.45 -22.01 17.30
C GLY A 300 3.59 -23.44 16.81
N SER A 301 4.53 -23.66 15.88
CA SER A 301 5.10 -25.00 15.75
C SER A 301 5.55 -25.38 17.15
N LYS A 302 4.86 -26.34 17.77
CA LYS A 302 5.36 -26.97 18.99
C LYS A 302 6.76 -27.45 18.64
N LYS A 303 7.79 -26.76 19.12
CA LYS A 303 9.09 -27.40 19.31
C LYS A 303 8.77 -28.50 20.29
N SER A 304 8.69 -29.72 19.77
CA SER A 304 8.70 -30.92 20.57
C SER A 304 10.02 -30.88 21.34
N ASP A 305 9.94 -30.58 22.63
CA ASP A 305 10.97 -30.99 23.56
C ASP A 305 11.07 -32.52 23.45
N ALA A 306 12.16 -32.98 22.85
CA ALA A 306 12.52 -34.37 22.77
C ALA A 306 13.98 -34.51 23.22
N HIS A 307 14.09 -34.88 24.50
CA HIS A 307 15.21 -35.52 25.20
C HIS A 307 16.55 -34.81 25.32
#